data_AF-A0A4T9TKE5-F1
#
_entry.id   AF-A0A4T9TKE5-F1
#
_cell.length_a   1.000
_cell.length_b   1.000
_cell.length_c   1.000
_cell.angle_alpha   90.00
_cell.angle_beta   90.00
_cell.angle_gamma   90.00
#
_symmetry.space_group_name_H-M   'P 1'
#
loop_
_entity.id
_entity.type
_entity.pdbx_description
1 polymer ?
#
loop_
_entity_poly.entity_id
_entity_poly.type
_entity_poly.pdbx_seq_one_letter_code
_entity_poly.pdbx_strand_id
1 'polypeptide(L)'
;METRENTGKLLLHACCGPCSLEPVRLLREAGVQPVLYYANSNIYPPEEYDRRLGTIRAWAAGEGLQLEEGAYCPEAWEATAGKAGEAAKERFGTVIHEAQPAPARTGEGADGDAGAAVGADAGTAAIAGDAGVFGTPEAPNVPADSEPAEAPGPAEQARQARCRACYRQRFAEAARFAAENGYSQLGTTLSVSPYQYTAIIEEELRFAAEAHGLEPLFADYRPYYDAATQRSREEGMYRQNYCGCRFSAEEAQAEREQRKQLRAQARRARLEQTADARAQEEDQRQRNRKEKRAYQLKQQRKRAILKSLREAHS
;
A
#
# COMPACT_ATOMS: atom_id res chain seq x y z
N MET A 1 26.52 17.24 34.40
CA MET A 1 26.95 16.53 33.17
C MET A 1 26.45 15.11 33.31
N GLU A 2 25.17 14.90 33.03
CA GLU A 2 24.50 13.60 33.05
C GLU A 2 23.78 13.48 31.70
N THR A 3 24.51 13.06 30.69
CA THR A 3 23.98 12.80 29.35
C THR A 3 24.52 11.46 28.88
N ARG A 4 23.88 10.39 29.36
CA ARG A 4 23.92 9.03 28.83
C ARG A 4 22.96 8.21 29.67
N GLU A 5 21.76 7.93 29.14
CA GLU A 5 20.90 6.76 29.44
C GLU A 5 19.45 7.04 29.02
N ASN A 6 19.17 7.00 27.71
CA ASN A 6 17.92 6.42 27.21
C ASN A 6 18.01 6.12 25.71
N THR A 7 18.84 5.15 25.29
CA THR A 7 18.48 4.35 24.10
C THR A 7 17.41 3.37 24.55
N GLY A 8 16.24 3.91 24.91
CA GLY A 8 15.22 3.13 25.59
C GLY A 8 14.51 2.18 24.61
N LYS A 9 13.86 1.15 25.15
CA LYS A 9 13.23 0.10 24.34
C LYS A 9 12.06 0.68 23.52
N LEU A 10 12.13 0.49 22.21
CA LEU A 10 11.07 0.83 21.27
C LEU A 10 10.08 -0.33 21.11
N LEU A 11 8.81 -0.07 21.42
CA LEU A 11 7.69 -0.91 21.00
C LEU A 11 7.16 -0.41 19.66
N LEU A 12 7.17 -1.25 18.62
CA LEU A 12 6.66 -0.92 17.30
C LEU A 12 5.32 -1.63 17.08
N HIS A 13 4.22 -0.88 17.16
CA HIS A 13 2.90 -1.40 16.82
C HIS A 13 2.84 -1.78 15.33
N ALA A 14 2.48 -3.04 15.06
CA ALA A 14 2.46 -3.63 13.73
C ALA A 14 1.06 -4.04 13.29
N CYS A 15 0.65 -3.60 12.09
CA CYS A 15 -0.65 -3.93 11.52
C CYS A 15 -0.66 -5.22 10.68
N CYS A 16 0.47 -5.58 10.08
CA CYS A 16 0.73 -6.84 9.38
C CYS A 16 2.24 -6.99 9.06
N GLY A 17 2.64 -8.18 8.60
CA GLY A 17 4.01 -8.45 8.14
C GLY A 17 4.48 -7.51 7.01
N PRO A 18 3.79 -7.42 5.86
CA PRO A 18 4.21 -6.57 4.75
C PRO A 18 4.42 -5.08 5.10
N CYS A 19 3.59 -4.52 5.97
CA CYS A 19 3.74 -3.13 6.42
C CYS A 19 4.90 -2.95 7.40
N SER A 20 5.46 -4.03 7.96
CA SER A 20 6.58 -3.95 8.91
C SER A 20 7.94 -3.97 8.21
N LEU A 21 8.01 -4.38 6.94
CA LEU A 21 9.27 -4.55 6.19
C LEU A 21 10.14 -3.29 6.17
N GLU A 22 9.60 -2.18 5.69
CA GLU A 22 10.36 -0.94 5.52
C GLU A 22 10.57 -0.19 6.83
N PRO A 23 9.58 -0.04 7.73
CA PRO A 23 9.81 0.54 9.04
C PRO A 23 10.91 -0.18 9.83
N VAL A 24 10.90 -1.52 9.88
CA VAL A 24 11.92 -2.27 10.62
C VAL A 24 13.30 -2.15 9.97
N ARG A 25 13.38 -2.19 8.64
CA ARG A 25 14.65 -1.97 7.92
C ARG A 25 15.25 -0.61 8.29
N LEU A 26 14.47 0.46 8.16
CA LEU A 26 14.92 1.83 8.44
C LEU A 26 15.30 2.03 9.91
N LEU A 27 14.54 1.48 10.85
CA LEU A 27 14.89 1.52 12.27
C LEU A 27 16.21 0.82 12.56
N ARG A 28 16.44 -0.36 11.98
CA ARG A 28 17.70 -1.11 12.15
C ARG A 28 18.89 -0.39 11.52
N GLU A 29 18.72 0.23 10.35
CA GLU A 29 19.74 1.07 9.73
C GLU A 29 20.12 2.26 10.61
N ALA A 30 19.15 2.81 11.35
CA ALA A 30 19.38 3.82 12.36
C ALA A 30 19.91 3.28 13.71
N GLY A 31 20.24 1.99 13.80
CA GLY A 31 20.75 1.36 15.01
C GLY A 31 19.69 1.07 16.09
N VAL A 32 18.41 1.18 15.76
CA VAL A 32 17.29 0.88 16.66
C VAL A 32 16.76 -0.53 16.38
N GLN A 33 16.78 -1.38 17.40
CA GLN A 33 16.20 -2.73 17.32
C GLN A 33 14.82 -2.72 17.98
N PRO A 34 13.72 -2.68 17.19
CA PRO A 34 12.37 -2.64 17.75
C PRO A 34 11.92 -4.01 18.28
N VAL A 35 11.01 -3.99 19.25
CA VAL A 35 10.12 -5.11 19.57
C VAL A 35 8.79 -4.88 18.86
N LEU A 36 8.33 -5.86 18.09
CA LEU A 36 7.05 -5.76 17.40
C LEU A 36 5.91 -6.01 18.37
N TYR A 37 4.82 -5.27 18.22
CA TYR A 37 3.59 -5.48 18.97
C TYR A 37 2.40 -5.68 18.04
N TYR A 38 1.72 -6.82 18.15
CA TYR A 38 0.58 -7.17 17.32
C TYR A 38 -0.69 -7.31 18.16
N ALA A 39 -1.54 -6.29 18.12
CA ALA A 39 -2.83 -6.24 18.80
C ALA A 39 -3.89 -5.60 17.90
N ASN A 40 -4.51 -6.42 17.05
CA ASN A 40 -5.31 -5.96 15.92
C ASN A 40 -6.76 -6.44 16.02
N SER A 41 -7.45 -6.06 17.09
CA SER A 41 -8.87 -6.37 17.35
C SER A 41 -9.84 -5.89 16.25
N ASN A 42 -9.38 -4.98 15.38
CA ASN A 42 -10.15 -4.51 14.23
C ASN A 42 -10.24 -5.52 13.08
N ILE A 43 -9.42 -6.58 13.07
CA ILE A 43 -9.36 -7.50 11.93
C ILE A 43 -10.56 -8.43 11.97
N TYR A 44 -11.28 -8.47 10.86
CA TYR A 44 -12.46 -9.28 10.62
C TYR A 44 -12.41 -9.84 9.19
N PRO A 45 -12.76 -11.12 8.99
CA PRO A 45 -13.19 -12.08 10.00
C PRO A 45 -12.00 -12.66 10.81
N PRO A 46 -12.23 -13.44 11.87
CA PRO A 46 -11.15 -14.01 12.70
C PRO A 46 -10.10 -14.79 11.92
N GLU A 47 -10.48 -15.47 10.84
CA GLU A 47 -9.52 -16.21 9.99
C GLU A 47 -8.54 -15.26 9.29
N GLU A 48 -8.93 -14.00 9.05
CA GLU A 48 -8.01 -12.98 8.56
C GLU A 48 -7.00 -12.57 9.62
N TYR A 49 -7.42 -12.49 10.89
CA TYR A 49 -6.53 -12.18 12.01
C TYR A 49 -5.45 -13.27 12.11
N ASP A 50 -5.86 -14.54 12.07
CA ASP A 50 -4.95 -15.69 12.13
C ASP A 50 -3.96 -15.70 10.96
N ARG A 51 -4.43 -15.42 9.74
CA ARG A 51 -3.54 -15.33 8.56
C ARG A 51 -2.50 -14.23 8.70
N ARG A 52 -2.91 -13.04 9.12
CA ARG A 52 -2.00 -11.89 9.30
C ARG A 52 -1.02 -12.12 10.45
N LEU A 53 -1.49 -12.70 11.56
CA LEU A 53 -0.67 -13.08 12.71
C LEU A 53 0.35 -14.15 12.32
N GLY A 54 -0.07 -15.22 11.65
CA GLY A 54 0.84 -16.27 11.17
C GLY A 54 1.92 -15.72 10.25
N THR A 55 1.56 -14.77 9.37
CA THR A 55 2.50 -14.13 8.45
C THR A 55 3.54 -13.29 9.18
N ILE A 56 3.12 -12.40 10.10
CA ILE A 56 4.07 -11.56 10.83
C ILE A 56 4.92 -12.40 11.80
N ARG A 57 4.36 -13.45 12.41
CA ARG A 57 5.11 -14.36 13.29
C ARG A 57 6.20 -15.12 12.53
N ALA A 58 5.88 -15.66 11.36
CA ALA A 58 6.86 -16.35 10.51
C ALA A 58 7.99 -15.42 10.05
N TRP A 59 7.63 -14.20 9.62
CA TRP A 59 8.61 -13.19 9.22
C TRP A 59 9.48 -12.72 10.38
N ALA A 60 8.88 -12.36 11.52
CA ALA A 60 9.59 -11.92 12.71
C ALA A 60 10.61 -12.98 13.19
N ALA A 61 10.20 -14.26 13.17
CA ALA A 61 11.11 -15.36 13.51
C ALA A 61 12.28 -15.48 12.53
N GLY A 62 12.04 -15.35 11.22
CA GLY A 62 13.09 -15.36 10.20
C GLY A 62 14.08 -14.20 10.33
N GLU A 63 13.59 -13.04 10.79
CA GLU A 63 14.39 -11.83 11.00
C GLU A 63 15.04 -11.73 12.39
N GLY A 64 14.78 -12.68 13.29
CA GLY A 64 15.24 -12.60 14.68
C GLY A 64 14.63 -11.42 15.45
N LEU A 65 13.40 -11.01 15.10
CA LEU A 65 12.65 -9.96 15.79
C LEU A 65 11.83 -10.54 16.93
N GLN A 66 11.83 -9.87 18.08
CA GLN A 66 10.88 -10.17 19.15
C GLN A 66 9.48 -9.68 18.71
N LEU A 67 8.48 -10.53 18.92
CA LEU A 67 7.08 -10.24 18.64
C LEU A 67 6.25 -10.49 19.91
N GLU A 68 5.63 -9.43 20.40
CA GLU A 68 4.65 -9.46 21.48
C GLU A 68 3.24 -9.43 20.90
N GLU A 69 2.36 -10.26 21.46
CA GLU A 69 0.97 -10.40 21.00
C GLU A 69 0.03 -9.84 22.07
N GLY A 70 -0.86 -8.92 21.67
CA GLY A 70 -1.88 -8.33 22.53
C GLY A 70 -3.20 -9.10 22.48
N ALA A 71 -4.22 -8.55 23.15
CA ALA A 71 -5.53 -9.19 23.17
C ALA A 71 -6.23 -9.05 21.80
N TYR A 72 -6.89 -10.11 21.37
CA TYR A 72 -7.84 -10.05 20.26
C TYR A 72 -9.26 -10.01 20.82
N CYS A 73 -9.85 -8.81 20.86
CA CYS A 73 -11.21 -8.58 21.37
C CYS A 73 -12.03 -7.78 20.35
N PRO A 74 -12.57 -8.44 19.31
CA PRO A 74 -13.43 -7.82 18.31
C PRO A 74 -14.66 -7.13 18.91
N GLU A 75 -15.20 -7.64 20.01
CA GLU A 75 -16.37 -7.09 20.68
C GLU A 75 -16.09 -5.69 21.24
N ALA A 76 -14.91 -5.48 21.83
CA ALA A 76 -14.48 -4.17 22.30
C ALA A 76 -14.28 -3.20 21.13
N TRP A 77 -13.79 -3.70 19.99
CA TRP A 77 -13.67 -2.91 18.76
C TRP A 77 -15.03 -2.52 18.18
N GLU A 78 -15.97 -3.46 18.12
CA GLU A 78 -17.32 -3.19 17.64
C GLU A 78 -18.03 -2.17 18.54
N ALA A 79 -17.80 -2.23 19.86
CA ALA A 79 -18.38 -1.31 20.83
C ALA A 79 -17.96 0.17 20.65
N THR A 80 -16.89 0.44 19.89
CA THR A 80 -16.35 1.78 19.62
C THR A 80 -16.37 2.11 18.12
N ALA A 81 -15.34 1.70 17.38
CA ALA A 81 -15.20 1.94 15.95
C ALA A 81 -16.29 1.24 15.13
N GLY A 82 -16.78 0.07 15.58
CA GLY A 82 -17.94 -0.60 14.98
C GLY A 82 -19.17 0.30 14.94
N LYS A 83 -19.57 0.83 16.11
CA LYS A 83 -20.71 1.77 16.22
C LYS A 83 -20.54 3.01 15.33
N ALA A 84 -19.35 3.61 15.32
CA ALA A 84 -19.06 4.75 14.45
C ALA A 84 -19.19 4.40 12.96
N GLY A 85 -18.75 3.20 12.59
CA GLY A 85 -18.89 2.69 11.23
C GLY A 85 -20.33 2.39 10.83
N GLU A 86 -21.14 1.83 11.73
CA GLU A 86 -22.57 1.62 11.47
C GLU A 86 -23.30 2.93 11.26
N ALA A 87 -23.08 3.91 12.14
CA ALA A 87 -23.69 5.23 12.01
C ALA A 87 -23.30 5.90 10.68
N ALA A 88 -22.04 5.76 10.25
CA ALA A 88 -21.59 6.26 8.96
C ALA A 88 -22.27 5.53 7.79
N LYS A 89 -22.35 4.20 7.85
CA LYS A 89 -22.96 3.36 6.81
C LYS A 89 -24.45 3.60 6.67
N GLU A 90 -25.18 3.73 7.78
CA GLU A 90 -26.62 4.02 7.78
C GLU A 90 -26.90 5.37 7.12
N ARG A 91 -26.06 6.37 7.38
CA ARG A 91 -26.27 7.74 6.89
C ARG A 91 -25.79 7.95 5.45
N PHE A 92 -24.67 7.36 5.06
CA PHE A 92 -23.98 7.68 3.79
C PHE A 92 -23.78 6.47 2.88
N GLY A 93 -24.14 5.26 3.30
CA GLY A 93 -23.83 4.03 2.59
C GLY A 93 -22.33 3.68 2.65
N THR A 94 -21.84 2.97 1.64
CA THR A 94 -20.41 2.61 1.54
C THR A 94 -19.60 3.80 1.07
N VAL A 95 -18.64 4.25 1.89
CA VAL A 95 -17.78 5.40 1.59
C VAL A 95 -16.43 4.92 1.05
N ILE A 96 -16.15 5.18 -0.23
CA ILE A 96 -14.87 4.85 -0.87
C ILE A 96 -13.89 6.01 -0.65
N HIS A 97 -12.66 5.68 -0.25
CA HIS A 97 -11.58 6.62 0.00
C HIS A 97 -10.47 6.46 -1.05
N GLU A 98 -9.93 7.57 -1.54
CA GLU A 98 -8.82 7.59 -2.48
C GLU A 98 -7.46 7.55 -1.77
N ALA A 99 -6.42 7.04 -2.44
CA ALA A 99 -5.08 7.01 -1.88
C ALA A 99 -4.55 8.43 -1.62
N GLN A 100 -3.97 8.66 -0.44
CA GLN A 100 -3.27 9.89 -0.13
C GLN A 100 -1.93 9.94 -0.87
N PRO A 101 -1.54 11.09 -1.45
CA PRO A 101 -0.24 11.23 -2.08
C PRO A 101 0.87 11.03 -1.05
N ALA A 102 1.93 10.31 -1.42
CA ALA A 102 3.13 10.23 -0.59
C ALA A 102 3.80 11.61 -0.54
N PRO A 103 4.40 12.02 0.59
CA PRO A 103 5.22 13.20 0.62
C PRO A 103 6.43 13.02 -0.31
N ALA A 104 7.00 14.13 -0.79
CA ALA A 104 8.28 14.08 -1.48
C ALA A 104 9.33 13.44 -0.56
N ARG A 105 10.17 12.55 -1.11
CA ARG A 105 11.30 12.00 -0.35
C ARG A 105 12.23 13.15 0.03
N THR A 106 12.31 13.46 1.31
CA THR A 106 13.29 14.41 1.83
C THR A 106 14.63 13.69 1.89
N GLY A 107 15.53 14.00 0.95
CA GLY A 107 16.93 13.59 0.99
C GLY A 107 17.22 12.19 0.43
N GLU A 108 17.39 12.12 -0.89
CA GLU A 108 18.46 11.34 -1.53
C GLU A 108 18.64 11.90 -2.95
N GLY A 109 19.89 12.14 -3.32
CA GLY A 109 20.28 12.89 -4.50
C GLY A 109 19.64 12.38 -5.79
N ALA A 110 19.36 13.33 -6.68
CA ALA A 110 19.32 13.05 -8.09
C ALA A 110 20.68 12.46 -8.50
N ASP A 111 20.68 11.19 -8.90
CA ASP A 111 21.54 10.53 -9.88
C ASP A 111 20.99 9.08 -9.96
N GLY A 112 20.46 8.57 -11.06
CA GLY A 112 21.09 8.52 -12.37
C GLY A 112 21.80 7.17 -12.53
N ASP A 113 21.07 6.17 -13.01
CA ASP A 113 21.53 4.99 -13.79
C ASP A 113 22.68 4.06 -13.27
N ALA A 114 22.40 2.76 -13.39
CA ALA A 114 23.27 1.57 -13.45
C ALA A 114 24.76 1.61 -13.02
N GLY A 115 25.14 0.64 -12.18
CA GLY A 115 26.41 -0.07 -12.35
C GLY A 115 27.21 -0.40 -11.07
N ALA A 116 27.30 -1.70 -10.78
CA ALA A 116 28.30 -2.43 -10.00
C ALA A 116 29.53 -1.68 -9.43
N ALA A 117 29.86 -1.91 -8.16
CA ALA A 117 31.08 -2.63 -7.72
C ALA A 117 31.21 -2.68 -6.19
N VAL A 118 31.87 -3.75 -5.74
CA VAL A 118 32.23 -4.12 -4.37
C VAL A 118 33.39 -3.26 -3.86
N GLY A 119 33.42 -2.94 -2.56
CA GLY A 119 34.62 -2.44 -1.90
C GLY A 119 34.39 -1.98 -0.46
N ALA A 120 34.92 -2.74 0.50
CA ALA A 120 34.96 -2.41 1.91
C ALA A 120 35.99 -1.29 2.18
N ASP A 121 35.67 -0.35 3.08
CA ASP A 121 36.55 -0.03 4.20
C ASP A 121 35.79 0.68 5.33
N ALA A 122 36.21 0.38 6.55
CA ALA A 122 35.68 0.91 7.80
C ALA A 122 36.16 2.35 8.01
N GLY A 123 35.22 3.26 8.24
CA GLY A 123 35.47 4.63 8.67
C GLY A 123 34.54 5.00 9.81
N THR A 124 35.03 4.84 11.04
CA THR A 124 34.35 5.21 12.28
C THR A 124 34.10 6.73 12.32
N ALA A 125 32.90 7.16 11.96
CA ALA A 125 32.43 8.51 12.23
C ALA A 125 31.57 8.49 13.51
N ALA A 126 32.17 8.94 14.61
CA ALA A 126 31.43 9.23 15.84
C ALA A 126 30.45 10.37 15.55
N ILE A 127 29.15 10.09 15.69
CA ILE A 127 28.12 11.12 15.72
C ILE A 127 27.60 11.27 17.15
N ALA A 128 27.84 12.46 17.69
CA ALA A 128 27.32 12.93 18.95
C ALA A 128 25.79 12.99 18.89
N GLY A 129 25.15 12.60 19.98
CA GLY A 129 23.70 12.55 20.10
C GLY A 129 23.05 13.92 19.93
N ASP A 130 22.16 13.97 18.94
CA ASP A 130 21.00 14.84 18.92
C ASP A 130 19.79 13.96 18.58
N ALA A 131 18.66 14.24 19.21
CA ALA A 131 17.40 13.52 19.03
C ALA A 131 16.83 13.84 17.63
N GLY A 132 17.32 13.10 16.63
CA GLY A 132 16.99 13.34 15.22
C GLY A 132 17.16 12.11 14.35
N VAL A 133 16.71 10.93 14.81
CA VAL A 133 16.76 9.70 13.98
C VAL A 133 15.80 9.77 12.79
N PHE A 134 14.78 10.60 12.86
CA PHE A 134 14.10 11.15 11.69
C PHE A 134 14.02 12.64 11.96
N GLY A 135 14.68 13.46 11.14
CA GLY A 135 14.50 14.90 11.21
C GLY A 135 13.00 15.18 11.23
N THR A 136 12.55 16.10 12.08
CA THR A 136 11.24 16.72 11.87
C THR A 136 11.18 17.07 10.40
N PRO A 137 10.22 16.56 9.60
CA PRO A 137 10.08 17.10 8.26
C PRO A 137 9.87 18.59 8.47
N GLU A 138 10.77 19.42 7.93
CA GLU A 138 10.40 20.80 7.68
C GLU A 138 9.03 20.73 7.04
N ALA A 139 8.08 21.51 7.60
CA ALA A 139 6.74 21.62 7.07
C ALA A 139 6.87 21.67 5.55
N PRO A 140 6.13 20.83 4.79
CA PRO A 140 6.31 20.73 3.36
C PRO A 140 6.43 22.15 2.81
N ASN A 141 7.45 22.41 1.98
CA ASN A 141 7.56 23.69 1.27
C ASN A 141 6.41 23.74 0.27
N VAL A 142 5.23 23.99 0.82
CA VAL A 142 3.99 24.25 0.13
C VAL A 142 4.19 25.65 -0.40
N PRO A 143 4.27 25.84 -1.73
CA PRO A 143 4.28 27.18 -2.30
C PRO A 143 3.13 27.96 -1.65
N ALA A 144 3.38 29.19 -1.20
CA ALA A 144 2.41 30.02 -0.48
C ALA A 144 1.08 30.24 -1.24
N ASP A 145 1.02 29.79 -2.50
CA ASP A 145 -0.10 29.86 -3.43
C ASP A 145 -0.84 28.51 -3.65
N SER A 146 -0.53 27.44 -2.91
CA SER A 146 -1.36 26.22 -3.03
C SER A 146 -2.69 26.47 -2.31
N GLU A 147 -3.79 26.36 -3.04
CA GLU A 147 -5.11 26.45 -2.42
C GLU A 147 -5.23 25.42 -1.28
N PRO A 148 -5.75 25.81 -0.10
CA PRO A 148 -5.95 24.87 1.00
C PRO A 148 -6.80 23.70 0.49
N ALA A 149 -6.32 22.48 0.73
CA ALA A 149 -7.06 21.28 0.35
C ALA A 149 -8.50 21.39 0.86
N GLU A 150 -9.47 21.28 -0.04
CA GLU A 150 -10.88 21.43 0.26
C GLU A 150 -11.26 20.48 1.41
N ALA A 151 -11.96 21.01 2.41
CA ALA A 151 -12.30 20.23 3.60
C ALA A 151 -13.07 18.96 3.19
N PRO A 152 -12.78 17.80 3.81
CA PRO A 152 -13.42 16.54 3.42
C PRO A 152 -14.94 16.65 3.56
N GLY A 153 -15.69 16.10 2.60
CA GLY A 153 -17.15 16.09 2.66
C GLY A 153 -17.70 15.28 3.85
N PRO A 154 -18.99 15.41 4.20
CA PRO A 154 -19.57 14.78 5.39
C PRO A 154 -19.42 13.25 5.46
N ALA A 155 -19.50 12.56 4.32
CA ALA A 155 -19.30 11.11 4.26
C ALA A 155 -17.86 10.71 4.59
N GLU A 156 -16.89 11.47 4.07
CA GLU A 156 -15.46 11.24 4.32
C GLU A 156 -15.10 11.56 5.78
N GLN A 157 -15.66 12.62 6.35
CA GLN A 157 -15.52 12.91 7.79
C GLN A 157 -16.06 11.78 8.67
N ALA A 158 -17.20 11.18 8.30
CA ALA A 158 -17.75 10.04 9.03
C ALA A 158 -16.85 8.80 8.94
N ARG A 159 -16.24 8.56 7.76
CA ARG A 159 -15.22 7.52 7.57
C ARG A 159 -13.98 7.76 8.43
N GLN A 160 -13.47 9.00 8.44
CA GLN A 160 -12.36 9.43 9.27
C GLN A 160 -12.64 9.24 10.76
N ALA A 161 -13.85 9.56 11.23
CA ALA A 161 -14.25 9.36 12.63
C ALA A 161 -14.19 7.88 13.05
N ARG A 162 -14.69 6.98 12.20
CA ARG A 162 -14.56 5.52 12.41
C ARG A 162 -13.10 5.09 12.48
N CYS A 163 -12.28 5.52 11.53
CA CYS A 163 -10.86 5.18 11.48
C CYS A 163 -10.10 5.74 12.69
N ARG A 164 -10.39 6.98 13.12
CA ARG A 164 -9.85 7.59 14.33
C ARG A 164 -10.16 6.76 15.57
N ALA A 165 -11.43 6.33 15.74
CA ALA A 165 -11.81 5.46 16.85
C ALA A 165 -11.02 4.13 16.85
N CYS A 166 -10.80 3.56 15.67
CA CYS A 166 -9.99 2.34 15.51
C CYS A 166 -8.52 2.56 15.90
N TYR A 167 -7.89 3.62 15.41
CA TYR A 167 -6.50 3.94 15.74
C TYR A 167 -6.33 4.24 17.23
N ARG A 168 -7.24 5.02 17.81
CA ARG A 168 -7.26 5.34 19.23
C ARG A 168 -7.25 4.09 20.10
N GLN A 169 -8.14 3.14 19.83
CA GLN A 169 -8.19 1.89 20.60
C GLN A 169 -6.90 1.09 20.49
N ARG A 170 -6.36 0.95 19.27
CA ARG A 170 -5.12 0.19 19.03
C ARG A 170 -3.91 0.82 19.71
N PHE A 171 -3.79 2.14 19.65
CA PHE A 171 -2.69 2.85 20.29
C PHE A 171 -2.83 2.94 21.80
N ALA A 172 -4.05 3.05 22.32
CA ALA A 172 -4.28 2.96 23.77
C ALA A 172 -3.86 1.59 24.32
N GLU A 173 -4.15 0.50 23.59
CA GLU A 173 -3.72 -0.84 23.97
C GLU A 173 -2.19 -0.98 23.92
N ALA A 174 -1.56 -0.52 22.83
CA ALA A 174 -0.11 -0.56 22.67
C ALA A 174 0.64 0.31 23.70
N ALA A 175 0.13 1.50 23.99
CA ALA A 175 0.72 2.41 24.99
C ALA A 175 0.61 1.85 26.40
N ARG A 176 -0.53 1.25 26.76
CA ARG A 176 -0.68 0.55 28.03
C ARG A 176 0.33 -0.59 28.17
N PHE A 177 0.42 -1.45 27.14
CA PHE A 177 1.39 -2.55 27.13
C PHE A 177 2.83 -2.04 27.23
N ALA A 178 3.18 -0.99 26.48
CA ALA A 178 4.50 -0.37 26.51
C ALA A 178 4.87 0.11 27.93
N ALA A 179 3.97 0.83 28.59
CA ALA A 179 4.19 1.34 29.94
C ALA A 179 4.32 0.22 30.99
N GLU A 180 3.47 -0.81 30.92
CA GLU A 180 3.49 -1.95 31.85
C GLU A 180 4.76 -2.81 31.72
N ASN A 181 5.42 -2.79 30.56
CA ASN A 181 6.57 -3.64 30.25
C ASN A 181 7.90 -2.86 30.11
N GLY A 182 7.94 -1.59 30.54
CA GLY A 182 9.18 -0.80 30.61
C GLY A 182 9.74 -0.37 29.25
N TYR A 183 8.88 -0.18 28.25
CA TYR A 183 9.25 0.48 27.01
C TYR A 183 9.23 2.00 27.22
N SER A 184 10.14 2.72 26.54
CA SER A 184 10.21 4.18 26.63
C SER A 184 9.63 4.88 25.41
N GLN A 185 9.53 4.17 24.29
CA GLN A 185 9.09 4.69 23.00
C GLN A 185 7.99 3.82 22.40
N LEU A 186 7.05 4.46 21.70
CA LEU A 186 6.00 3.81 20.94
C LEU A 186 5.99 4.30 19.50
N GLY A 187 6.20 3.38 18.55
CA GLY A 187 6.10 3.65 17.11
C GLY A 187 4.98 2.85 16.44
N THR A 188 4.76 3.09 15.14
CA THR A 188 3.74 2.38 14.36
C THR A 188 4.15 2.11 12.91
N THR A 189 3.64 1.02 12.34
CA THR A 189 3.77 0.71 10.90
C THR A 189 2.59 1.19 10.06
N LEU A 190 1.57 1.82 10.66
CA LEU A 190 0.35 2.23 9.96
C LEU A 190 0.58 3.33 8.91
N SER A 191 1.65 4.11 9.01
CA SER A 191 1.98 5.16 8.04
C SER A 191 2.61 4.64 6.74
N VAL A 192 2.69 3.31 6.52
CA VAL A 192 3.17 2.74 5.24
C VAL A 192 2.10 2.80 4.15
N SER A 193 0.82 2.62 4.51
CA SER A 193 -0.25 2.49 3.52
C SER A 193 -0.77 3.86 3.09
N PRO A 194 -0.78 4.19 1.78
CA PRO A 194 -1.36 5.44 1.30
C PRO A 194 -2.90 5.48 1.43
N TYR A 195 -3.55 4.36 1.76
CA TYR A 195 -5.01 4.27 1.93
C TYR A 195 -5.48 4.51 3.37
N GLN A 196 -4.56 4.84 4.28
CA GLN A 196 -4.84 5.11 5.69
C GLN A 196 -4.64 6.59 5.99
N TYR A 197 -5.30 7.09 7.04
CA TYR A 197 -5.28 8.52 7.37
C TYR A 197 -4.04 8.89 8.17
N THR A 198 -2.94 9.18 7.47
CA THR A 198 -1.61 9.39 8.06
C THR A 198 -1.60 10.46 9.15
N ALA A 199 -2.25 11.61 8.93
CA ALA A 199 -2.36 12.68 9.94
C ALA A 199 -3.10 12.22 11.21
N ILE A 200 -4.22 11.50 11.05
CA ILE A 200 -4.99 10.96 12.19
C ILE A 200 -4.16 9.90 12.94
N ILE A 201 -3.40 9.07 12.20
CA ILE A 201 -2.51 8.08 12.80
C ILE A 201 -1.46 8.76 13.67
N GLU A 202 -0.82 9.82 13.19
CA GLU A 202 0.16 10.57 13.96
C GLU A 202 -0.44 11.18 15.23
N GLU A 203 -1.58 11.86 15.10
CA GLU A 203 -2.28 12.48 16.22
C GLU A 203 -2.64 11.46 17.31
N GLU A 204 -3.24 10.33 16.92
CA GLU A 204 -3.67 9.30 17.87
C GLU A 204 -2.49 8.54 18.49
N LEU A 205 -1.38 8.36 17.76
CA LEU A 205 -0.15 7.78 18.30
C LEU A 205 0.44 8.68 19.39
N ARG A 206 0.61 9.98 19.08
CA ARG A 206 1.14 10.97 20.03
C ARG A 206 0.26 11.05 21.28
N PHE A 207 -1.05 11.17 21.08
CA PHE A 207 -2.02 11.21 22.17
C PHE A 207 -1.91 10.00 23.11
N ALA A 208 -1.83 8.79 22.56
CA ALA A 208 -1.73 7.57 23.36
C ALA A 208 -0.37 7.44 24.07
N ALA A 209 0.73 7.80 23.40
CA ALA A 209 2.06 7.77 23.98
C ALA A 209 2.20 8.75 25.16
N GLU A 210 1.78 10.00 24.96
CA GLU A 210 1.83 11.06 25.97
C GLU A 210 1.02 10.71 27.22
N ALA A 211 -0.16 10.09 27.06
CA ALA A 211 -1.01 9.64 28.16
C ALA A 211 -0.32 8.63 29.09
N HIS A 212 0.74 7.97 28.61
CA HIS A 212 1.51 6.97 29.34
C HIS A 212 2.97 7.38 29.59
N GLY A 213 3.35 8.63 29.28
CA GLY A 213 4.73 9.11 29.45
C GLY A 213 5.74 8.47 28.50
N LEU A 214 5.28 7.95 27.36
CA LEU A 214 6.10 7.37 26.31
C LEU A 214 6.49 8.43 25.29
N GLU A 215 7.67 8.31 24.71
CA GLU A 215 8.08 9.12 23.56
C GLU A 215 7.47 8.55 22.27
N PRO A 216 6.62 9.31 21.55
CA PRO A 216 6.03 8.85 20.30
C PRO A 216 7.06 8.91 19.16
N LEU A 217 7.28 7.78 18.49
CA LEU A 217 8.12 7.67 17.30
C LEU A 217 7.25 7.55 16.04
N PHE A 218 7.01 8.69 15.39
CA PHE A 218 6.29 8.75 14.12
C PHE A 218 7.22 9.03 12.95
N ALA A 219 7.05 8.29 11.86
CA ALA A 219 7.65 8.57 10.57
C ALA A 219 6.64 8.25 9.47
N ASP A 220 6.66 9.02 8.38
CA ASP A 220 5.82 8.77 7.21
C ASP A 220 6.50 7.79 6.25
N TYR A 221 6.00 6.55 6.21
CA TYR A 221 6.60 5.50 5.40
C TYR A 221 5.94 5.32 4.02
N ARG A 222 4.96 6.17 3.65
CA ARG A 222 4.31 6.10 2.33
C ARG A 222 5.30 6.12 1.14
N PRO A 223 6.42 6.86 1.19
CA PRO A 223 7.41 6.82 0.10
C PRO A 223 8.06 5.44 -0.13
N TYR A 224 7.92 4.51 0.81
CA TYR A 224 8.45 3.15 0.77
C TYR A 224 7.38 2.08 0.50
N TYR A 225 6.13 2.48 0.25
CA TYR A 225 5.02 1.55 0.00
C TYR A 225 5.27 0.57 -1.17
N ASP A 226 5.86 1.07 -2.26
CA ASP A 226 6.17 0.25 -3.43
C ASP A 226 7.29 -0.75 -3.13
N ALA A 227 8.32 -0.34 -2.39
CA ALA A 227 9.40 -1.21 -1.94
C ALA A 227 8.87 -2.31 -1.00
N ALA A 228 8.03 -1.95 -0.02
CA ALA A 228 7.36 -2.91 0.85
C ALA A 228 6.49 -3.90 0.04
N THR A 229 5.81 -3.41 -1.00
CA THR A 229 4.99 -4.24 -1.90
C THR A 229 5.83 -5.21 -2.73
N GLN A 230 6.98 -4.77 -3.24
CA GLN A 230 7.89 -5.64 -3.98
C GLN A 230 8.48 -6.72 -3.07
N ARG A 231 9.08 -6.33 -1.95
CA ARG A 231 9.72 -7.26 -1.00
C ARG A 231 8.75 -8.29 -0.42
N SER A 232 7.54 -7.87 -0.06
CA SER A 232 6.51 -8.81 0.42
C SER A 232 6.13 -9.86 -0.62
N ARG A 233 6.23 -9.58 -1.93
CA ARG A 233 6.03 -10.58 -2.98
C ARG A 233 7.21 -11.51 -3.13
N GLU A 234 8.43 -10.98 -3.06
CA GLU A 234 9.67 -11.75 -3.14
C GLU A 234 9.79 -12.75 -1.97
N GLU A 235 9.37 -12.33 -0.77
CA GLU A 235 9.35 -13.18 0.43
C GLU A 235 8.10 -14.09 0.51
N GLY A 236 7.18 -14.02 -0.47
CA GLY A 236 5.98 -14.86 -0.48
C GLY A 236 4.99 -14.58 0.65
N MET A 237 5.02 -13.38 1.23
CA MET A 237 4.12 -13.00 2.33
C MET A 237 2.66 -12.95 1.88
N TYR A 238 1.75 -13.32 2.79
CA TYR A 238 0.34 -13.02 2.61
C TYR A 238 0.12 -11.50 2.57
N ARG A 239 -0.55 -11.03 1.51
CA ARG A 239 -0.88 -9.60 1.31
C ARG A 239 -2.38 -9.41 1.33
N GLN A 240 -2.85 -8.67 2.33
CA GLN A 240 -4.23 -8.25 2.46
C GLN A 240 -4.60 -7.18 1.43
N ASN A 241 -5.89 -7.10 1.09
CA ASN A 241 -6.44 -6.11 0.14
C ASN A 241 -7.42 -5.11 0.81
N TYR A 242 -7.39 -5.00 2.14
CA TYR A 242 -8.17 -4.07 2.94
C TYR A 242 -7.52 -3.85 4.32
N CYS A 243 -7.89 -2.76 5.01
CA CYS A 243 -7.28 -2.35 6.28
C CYS A 243 -7.44 -3.42 7.38
N GLY A 244 -8.58 -4.11 7.42
CA GLY A 244 -8.82 -5.24 8.31
C GLY A 244 -10.24 -5.30 8.87
N CYS A 245 -10.93 -4.16 9.01
CA CYS A 245 -12.31 -4.19 9.53
C CYS A 245 -13.33 -4.51 8.43
N ARG A 246 -14.50 -5.00 8.83
CA ARG A 246 -15.61 -5.35 7.93
C ARG A 246 -16.05 -4.20 7.02
N PHE A 247 -16.06 -2.96 7.52
CA PHE A 247 -16.36 -1.80 6.68
C PHE A 247 -15.32 -1.62 5.59
N SER A 248 -14.02 -1.71 5.92
CA SER A 248 -12.97 -1.60 4.91
C SER A 248 -12.99 -2.76 3.90
N ALA A 249 -13.49 -3.94 4.28
CA ALA A 249 -13.68 -5.05 3.36
C ALA A 249 -14.82 -4.76 2.35
N GLU A 250 -15.95 -4.24 2.84
CA GLU A 250 -17.08 -3.80 2.00
C GLU A 250 -16.67 -2.64 1.07
N GLU A 251 -15.96 -1.63 1.60
CA GLU A 251 -15.43 -0.50 0.83
C GLU A 251 -14.52 -0.98 -0.30
N ALA A 252 -13.58 -1.87 0.01
CA ALA A 252 -12.65 -2.41 -0.98
C ALA A 252 -13.39 -3.26 -2.04
N GLN A 253 -14.47 -3.94 -1.67
CA GLN A 253 -15.30 -4.67 -2.62
C GLN A 253 -16.07 -3.71 -3.55
N ALA A 254 -16.68 -2.66 -2.99
CA ALA A 254 -17.39 -1.65 -3.76
C ALA A 254 -16.45 -0.94 -4.76
N GLU A 255 -15.24 -0.58 -4.32
CA GLU A 255 -14.23 0.03 -5.18
C GLU A 255 -13.82 -0.90 -6.34
N ARG A 256 -13.59 -2.19 -6.07
CA ARG A 256 -13.24 -3.17 -7.11
C ARG A 256 -14.35 -3.32 -8.14
N GLU A 257 -15.60 -3.36 -7.70
CA GLU A 257 -16.76 -3.47 -8.59
C GLU A 257 -16.92 -2.20 -9.44
N GLN A 258 -16.78 -1.01 -8.85
CA GLN A 258 -16.79 0.26 -9.58
C GLN A 258 -15.68 0.31 -10.64
N ARG A 259 -14.44 -0.05 -10.28
CA ARG A 259 -13.32 -0.10 -11.23
C ARG A 259 -13.56 -1.10 -12.36
N LYS A 260 -14.17 -2.25 -12.06
CA LYS A 260 -14.53 -3.26 -13.08
C LYS A 260 -15.58 -2.71 -14.05
N GLN A 261 -16.59 -2.01 -13.56
CA GLN A 261 -17.63 -1.38 -14.37
C GLN A 261 -17.05 -0.29 -15.27
N LEU A 262 -16.21 0.60 -14.72
CA LEU A 262 -15.53 1.66 -15.48
C LEU A 262 -14.65 1.07 -16.59
N ARG A 263 -13.88 0.01 -16.30
CA ARG A 263 -13.07 -0.69 -17.32
C ARG A 263 -13.94 -1.32 -18.40
N ALA A 264 -15.08 -1.90 -18.05
CA ALA A 264 -16.01 -2.47 -19.02
C ALA A 264 -16.63 -1.39 -19.92
N GLN A 265 -17.01 -0.24 -19.35
CA GLN A 265 -17.51 0.93 -20.08
C GLN A 265 -16.44 1.49 -21.02
N ALA A 266 -15.21 1.70 -20.53
CA ALA A 266 -14.09 2.19 -21.33
C ALA A 266 -13.76 1.22 -22.49
N ARG A 267 -13.78 -0.10 -22.23
CA ARG A 267 -13.62 -1.11 -23.27
C ARG A 267 -14.75 -1.04 -24.30
N ARG A 268 -16.00 -0.87 -23.87
CA ARG A 268 -17.16 -0.73 -24.78
C ARG A 268 -17.02 0.52 -25.64
N ALA A 269 -16.72 1.66 -25.04
CA ALA A 269 -16.50 2.92 -25.74
C ALA A 269 -15.37 2.80 -26.78
N ARG A 270 -14.24 2.16 -26.41
CA ARG A 270 -13.14 1.91 -27.36
C ARG A 270 -13.54 1.00 -28.52
N LEU A 271 -14.34 -0.04 -28.25
CA LEU A 271 -14.83 -0.94 -29.31
C LEU A 271 -15.78 -0.21 -30.27
N GLU A 272 -16.64 0.66 -29.74
CA GLU A 272 -17.56 1.48 -30.52
C GLU A 272 -16.82 2.51 -31.38
N GLN A 273 -15.86 3.24 -30.80
CA GLN A 273 -14.99 4.18 -31.53
C GLN A 273 -14.18 3.53 -32.65
N THR A 274 -13.81 2.25 -32.49
CA THR A 274 -13.02 1.50 -33.49
C THR A 274 -13.88 0.66 -34.43
N ALA A 275 -15.22 0.66 -34.29
CA ALA A 275 -16.11 -0.21 -35.05
C ALA A 275 -16.04 0.07 -36.56
N ASP A 276 -16.18 1.34 -36.97
CA ASP A 276 -16.17 1.72 -38.39
C ASP A 276 -14.81 1.46 -39.04
N ALA A 277 -13.71 1.82 -38.36
CA ALA A 277 -12.36 1.57 -38.85
C ALA A 277 -12.10 0.06 -39.02
N ARG A 278 -12.56 -0.77 -38.07
CA ARG A 278 -12.43 -2.24 -38.17
C ARG A 278 -13.29 -2.82 -39.28
N ALA A 279 -14.51 -2.31 -39.47
CA ALA A 279 -15.39 -2.71 -40.57
C ALA A 279 -14.77 -2.38 -41.94
N GLN A 280 -14.24 -1.16 -42.11
CA GLN A 280 -13.53 -0.75 -43.33
C GLN A 280 -12.29 -1.60 -43.59
N GLU A 281 -11.51 -1.91 -42.55
CA GLU A 281 -10.33 -2.76 -42.68
C GLU A 281 -10.71 -4.20 -43.06
N GLU A 282 -11.80 -4.74 -42.50
CA GLU A 282 -12.31 -6.06 -42.85
C GLU A 282 -12.82 -6.11 -44.29
N ASP A 283 -13.59 -5.12 -44.72
CA ASP A 283 -14.03 -4.97 -46.11
C ASP A 283 -12.84 -4.91 -47.07
N GLN A 284 -11.80 -4.14 -46.72
CA GLN A 284 -10.58 -4.08 -47.52
C GLN A 284 -9.86 -5.43 -47.58
N ARG A 285 -9.76 -6.15 -46.45
CA ARG A 285 -9.18 -7.51 -46.43
C ARG A 285 -9.99 -8.47 -47.31
N GLN A 286 -11.31 -8.38 -47.30
CA GLN A 286 -12.16 -9.22 -48.14
C GLN A 286 -11.98 -8.91 -49.62
N ARG A 287 -11.90 -7.62 -50.01
CA ARG A 287 -11.59 -7.20 -51.39
C ARG A 287 -10.24 -7.74 -51.83
N ASN A 288 -9.18 -7.54 -51.05
CA ASN A 288 -7.84 -8.03 -51.33
C ASN A 288 -7.81 -9.57 -51.48
N ARG A 289 -8.55 -10.32 -50.64
CA ARG A 289 -8.67 -11.78 -50.76
C ARG A 289 -9.36 -12.21 -52.07
N LYS A 290 -10.44 -11.52 -52.47
CA LYS A 290 -11.15 -11.80 -53.73
C LYS A 290 -10.26 -11.54 -54.95
N GLU A 291 -9.55 -10.41 -54.97
CA GLU A 291 -8.61 -10.06 -56.03
C GLU A 291 -7.47 -11.08 -56.15
N LYS A 292 -6.86 -11.47 -55.03
CA LYS A 292 -5.78 -12.47 -55.01
C LYS A 292 -6.26 -13.82 -55.55
N ARG A 293 -7.47 -14.26 -55.18
CA ARG A 293 -8.07 -15.50 -55.70
C ARG A 293 -8.34 -15.41 -57.21
N ALA A 294 -8.89 -14.29 -57.69
CA ALA A 294 -9.13 -14.07 -59.11
C ALA A 294 -7.82 -14.07 -59.93
N TYR A 295 -6.77 -13.44 -59.40
CA TYR A 295 -5.44 -13.46 -60.01
C TYR A 295 -4.87 -14.89 -60.08
N GLN A 296 -4.96 -15.67 -59.00
CA GLN A 296 -4.51 -17.07 -58.97
C GLN A 296 -5.26 -17.93 -60.00
N LEU A 297 -6.58 -17.78 -60.11
CA LEU A 297 -7.40 -18.47 -61.12
C LEU A 297 -6.98 -18.12 -62.55
N LYS A 298 -6.73 -16.83 -62.84
CA LYS A 298 -6.22 -16.39 -64.15
C LYS A 298 -4.86 -17.01 -64.45
N GLN A 299 -3.95 -17.04 -63.48
CA GLN A 299 -2.63 -17.66 -63.64
C GLN A 299 -2.71 -19.17 -63.85
N GLN A 300 -3.57 -19.88 -63.12
CA GLN A 300 -3.81 -21.31 -63.31
C GLN A 300 -4.35 -21.61 -64.71
N ARG A 301 -5.33 -20.84 -65.20
CA ARG A 301 -5.84 -20.97 -66.58
C ARG A 301 -4.74 -20.75 -67.61
N LYS A 302 -3.94 -19.69 -67.46
CA LYS A 302 -2.80 -19.41 -68.36
C LYS A 302 -1.81 -20.57 -68.38
N ARG A 303 -1.45 -21.11 -67.20
CA ARG A 303 -0.54 -22.27 -67.10
C ARG A 303 -1.14 -23.52 -67.73
N ALA A 304 -2.43 -23.78 -67.55
CA ALA A 304 -3.12 -24.92 -68.15
C ALA A 304 -3.13 -24.85 -69.69
N ILE A 305 -3.43 -23.67 -70.24
CA ILE A 305 -3.40 -23.42 -71.70
C ILE A 305 -1.97 -23.62 -72.26
N LEU A 306 -0.96 -23.07 -71.59
CA LEU A 306 0.44 -23.25 -72.02
C LEU A 306 0.87 -24.72 -71.95
N LYS A 307 0.41 -25.47 -70.94
CA LYS A 307 0.67 -26.90 -70.81
C LYS A 307 0.02 -27.69 -71.95
N SER A 308 -1.27 -27.44 -72.24
CA SER A 308 -1.97 -28.13 -73.33
C SER A 308 -1.39 -27.82 -74.71
N LEU A 309 -0.92 -26.57 -74.94
CA LEU A 309 -0.23 -26.22 -76.18
C LEU A 309 1.11 -26.96 -76.31
N ARG A 310 1.86 -27.12 -75.22
CA ARG A 310 3.13 -27.86 -75.22
C ARG A 310 2.92 -29.35 -75.49
N GLU A 311 1.88 -29.94 -74.90
CA GLU A 311 1.48 -31.35 -75.13
C GLU A 311 0.98 -31.61 -76.56
N ALA A 312 0.32 -30.64 -77.21
CA ALA A 312 -0.15 -30.77 -78.60
C ALA A 312 0.97 -30.64 -79.66
N HIS A 313 2.14 -30.13 -79.28
CA HIS A 313 3.32 -29.96 -80.14
C HIS A 313 4.45 -30.96 -79.82
N SER A 314 4.16 -31.99 -78.99
CA SER A 314 5.03 -33.12 -78.66
C SER A 314 4.59 -34.36 -79.43
#